data_AF-A0A8S1F9I0-F1
#
_entry.id   AF-A0A8S1F9I0-F1
#
_cell.length_a   1.000
_cell.length_b   1.000
_cell.length_c   1.000
_cell.angle_alpha   90.00
_cell.angle_beta   90.00
_cell.angle_gamma   90.00
#
_symmetry.space_group_name_H-M   'P 1'
#
loop_
_entity.id
_entity.type
_entity.pdbx_description
1 polymer ?
#
loop_
_entity_poly.entity_id
_entity_poly.type
_entity_poly.pdbx_seq_one_letter_code
_entity_poly.pdbx_strand_id
1 'polypeptide(L)'
;MNDTMQRFVVIFAVISPLSAFESICQNYLEVERQFNCGEDGYPLNYGYKNCLIFTSNQTRQLFSEEGRTFVECCSKCLITAIRNISKTADNCNQIHEQSFKSHVDCYLSCDFCKVCKTQKMALLHSYDWTDFASVLAVQQIASIVRECGIFNCFL
;
A
#
# COMPACT_ATOMS: atom_id res chain seq x y z
N MET A 1 -10.73 -40.70 -45.22
CA MET A 1 -9.43 -40.17 -45.68
C MET A 1 -9.58 -38.66 -45.69
N ASN A 2 -9.32 -38.03 -44.56
CA ASN A 2 -8.05 -37.40 -44.17
C ASN A 2 -8.16 -35.90 -44.45
N ASP A 3 -8.46 -35.10 -43.41
CA ASP A 3 -7.97 -33.73 -43.42
C ASP A 3 -7.66 -33.26 -42.00
N THR A 4 -6.41 -32.87 -41.83
CA THR A 4 -5.74 -32.58 -40.58
C THR A 4 -5.69 -31.07 -40.46
N MET A 5 -6.69 -30.44 -39.84
CA MET A 5 -6.57 -29.05 -39.42
C MET A 5 -6.06 -28.96 -37.99
N GLN A 6 -4.86 -28.42 -37.87
CA GLN A 6 -4.17 -28.11 -36.64
C GLN A 6 -5.06 -27.36 -35.64
N ARG A 7 -4.99 -27.83 -34.40
CA ARG A 7 -5.56 -27.21 -33.21
C ARG A 7 -4.92 -25.84 -32.97
N PHE A 8 -5.63 -24.76 -33.27
CA PHE A 8 -5.33 -23.45 -32.69
C PHE A 8 -5.94 -23.40 -31.28
N VAL A 9 -5.13 -23.71 -30.27
CA VAL A 9 -5.43 -23.35 -28.89
C VAL A 9 -5.20 -21.86 -28.79
N VAL A 10 -6.25 -21.06 -28.98
CA VAL A 10 -6.23 -19.64 -28.63
C VAL A 10 -6.19 -19.56 -27.11
N ILE A 11 -4.99 -19.45 -26.55
CA ILE A 11 -4.81 -19.03 -25.16
C ILE A 11 -5.28 -17.58 -25.13
N PHE A 12 -6.55 -17.36 -24.78
CA PHE A 12 -6.98 -16.05 -24.30
C PHE A 12 -6.19 -15.79 -23.02
N ALA A 13 -5.08 -15.06 -23.15
CA ALA A 13 -4.52 -14.35 -22.02
C ALA A 13 -5.67 -13.50 -21.48
N VAL A 14 -6.19 -13.87 -20.31
CA VAL A 14 -7.18 -13.07 -19.60
C VAL A 14 -6.43 -11.82 -19.17
N ILE A 15 -6.40 -10.81 -20.04
CA ILE A 15 -5.97 -9.46 -19.68
C ILE A 15 -7.08 -8.92 -18.79
N SER A 16 -7.10 -9.35 -17.53
CA SER A 16 -7.94 -8.71 -16.53
C SER A 16 -7.46 -7.26 -16.45
N PRO A 17 -8.32 -6.26 -16.71
CA PRO A 17 -7.91 -4.88 -16.54
C PRO A 17 -7.48 -4.70 -15.10
N LEU A 18 -6.23 -4.25 -14.90
CA LEU A 18 -5.71 -3.86 -13.61
C LEU A 18 -6.77 -2.96 -12.97
N SER A 19 -7.20 -3.29 -11.75
CA SER A 19 -8.21 -2.45 -11.10
C SER A 19 -7.68 -1.02 -11.04
N ALA A 20 -8.56 -0.01 -11.18
CA ALA A 20 -8.13 1.40 -11.09
C ALA A 20 -7.43 1.74 -9.76
N PHE A 21 -7.51 0.85 -8.78
CA PHE A 21 -6.89 0.95 -7.47
C PHE A 21 -5.54 0.22 -7.38
N GLU A 22 -5.29 -0.77 -8.22
CA GLU A 22 -3.97 -1.38 -8.36
C GLU A 22 -3.10 -0.55 -9.32
N SER A 23 -3.73 0.21 -10.23
CA SER A 23 -3.02 1.15 -11.10
C SER A 23 -2.40 2.35 -10.35
N ILE A 24 -2.95 2.76 -9.20
CA ILE A 24 -2.34 3.85 -8.41
C ILE A 24 -0.99 3.46 -7.80
N CYS A 25 -0.71 2.16 -7.62
CA CYS A 25 0.57 1.70 -7.11
C CYS A 25 1.73 1.96 -8.08
N GLN A 26 1.45 2.15 -9.37
CA GLN A 26 2.47 2.45 -10.39
C GLN A 26 3.25 3.75 -10.11
N ASN A 27 2.70 4.68 -9.31
CA ASN A 27 3.41 5.89 -8.89
C ASN A 27 4.69 5.59 -8.11
N TYR A 28 4.75 4.46 -7.39
CA TYR A 28 5.99 4.05 -6.73
C TYR A 28 7.08 3.66 -7.74
N LEU A 29 6.72 3.04 -8.86
CA LEU A 29 7.67 2.74 -9.95
C LEU A 29 8.13 4.01 -10.69
N GLU A 30 7.28 5.04 -10.75
CA GLU A 30 7.68 6.35 -11.27
C GLU A 30 8.71 7.02 -10.37
N VAL A 31 8.49 7.01 -9.06
CA VAL A 31 9.46 7.54 -8.09
C VAL A 31 10.76 6.74 -8.13
N GLU A 32 10.68 5.42 -8.24
CA GLU A 32 11.88 4.59 -8.40
C GLU A 32 12.66 4.97 -9.67
N ARG A 33 11.99 5.12 -10.83
CA ARG A 33 12.66 5.55 -12.07
C ARG A 33 13.32 6.93 -11.95
N GLN A 34 12.79 7.80 -11.10
CA GLN A 34 13.33 9.14 -10.87
C GLN A 34 14.59 9.12 -9.98
N PHE A 35 14.59 8.29 -8.93
CA PHE A 35 15.65 8.32 -7.90
C PHE A 35 16.63 7.14 -7.95
N ASN A 36 16.25 6.03 -8.59
CA ASN A 36 16.98 4.77 -8.64
C ASN A 36 17.43 4.30 -7.24
N CYS A 37 16.48 4.16 -6.32
CA CYS A 37 16.76 3.76 -4.94
C CYS A 37 17.11 2.28 -4.79
N GLY A 38 16.85 1.48 -5.82
CA GLY A 38 17.18 0.06 -5.86
C GLY A 38 16.11 -0.82 -5.22
N GLU A 39 16.32 -2.14 -5.33
CA GLU A 39 15.36 -3.16 -4.87
C GLU A 39 15.08 -3.07 -3.36
N ASP A 40 16.07 -2.68 -2.55
CA ASP A 40 15.93 -2.47 -1.11
C ASP A 40 15.37 -1.08 -0.76
N GLY A 41 15.25 -0.19 -1.74
CA GLY A 41 14.78 1.17 -1.59
C GLY A 41 13.29 1.25 -1.24
N TYR A 42 12.92 2.33 -0.53
CA TYR A 42 11.54 2.54 -0.08
C TYR A 42 10.48 2.39 -1.19
N PRO A 43 10.64 2.98 -2.40
CA PRO A 43 9.61 2.90 -3.43
C PRO A 43 9.24 1.46 -3.80
N LEU A 44 10.23 0.57 -3.94
CA LEU A 44 10.00 -0.82 -4.34
C LEU A 44 9.73 -1.73 -3.14
N ASN A 45 10.66 -1.77 -2.19
CA ASN A 45 10.66 -2.77 -1.12
C ASN A 45 9.51 -2.57 -0.13
N TYR A 46 9.04 -1.33 0.03
CA TYR A 46 7.98 -0.99 0.97
C TYR A 46 6.74 -0.46 0.27
N GLY A 47 6.86 0.66 -0.43
CA GLY A 47 5.72 1.40 -0.99
C GLY A 47 4.93 0.59 -2.01
N TYR A 48 5.57 0.14 -3.08
CA TYR A 48 4.94 -0.62 -4.17
C TYR A 48 4.38 -1.95 -3.67
N LYS A 49 5.21 -2.74 -2.96
CA LYS A 49 4.82 -4.03 -2.39
C LYS A 49 3.56 -3.92 -1.53
N ASN A 50 3.57 -3.02 -0.53
CA ASN A 50 2.44 -2.87 0.39
C ASN A 50 1.22 -2.25 -0.30
N CYS A 51 1.41 -1.34 -1.25
CA CYS A 51 0.30 -0.81 -2.04
C CYS A 51 -0.44 -1.92 -2.77
N LEU A 52 0.25 -2.83 -3.46
CA LEU A 52 -0.41 -3.94 -4.15
C LEU A 52 -1.20 -4.83 -3.19
N ILE A 53 -0.61 -5.20 -2.05
CA ILE A 53 -1.29 -6.01 -1.03
C ILE A 53 -2.55 -5.30 -0.54
N PHE A 54 -2.41 -4.04 -0.13
CA PHE A 54 -3.47 -3.25 0.51
C PHE A 54 -4.62 -2.91 -0.45
N THR A 55 -4.29 -2.71 -1.73
CA THR A 55 -5.26 -2.38 -2.80
C THR A 55 -5.87 -3.62 -3.48
N SER A 56 -5.32 -4.81 -3.24
CA SER A 56 -5.80 -6.06 -3.83
C SER A 56 -7.25 -6.37 -3.46
N ASN A 57 -7.97 -7.03 -4.37
CA ASN A 57 -9.34 -7.45 -4.09
C ASN A 57 -9.42 -8.41 -2.88
N GLN A 58 -8.43 -9.28 -2.73
CA GLN A 58 -8.32 -10.25 -1.63
C GLN A 58 -8.31 -9.52 -0.29
N THR A 59 -7.44 -8.53 -0.12
CA THR A 59 -7.36 -7.72 1.10
C THR A 59 -8.61 -6.87 1.30
N ARG A 60 -9.07 -6.17 0.24
CA ARG A 60 -10.25 -5.29 0.32
C ARG A 60 -11.54 -6.02 0.71
N GLN A 61 -11.68 -7.30 0.37
CA GLN A 61 -12.84 -8.11 0.74
C GLN A 61 -12.86 -8.48 2.23
N LEU A 62 -11.73 -8.41 2.93
CA LEU A 62 -11.67 -8.62 4.39
C LEU A 62 -12.22 -7.43 5.17
N PHE A 63 -12.21 -6.24 4.57
CA PHE A 63 -12.69 -5.01 5.20
C PHE A 63 -14.20 -4.86 5.04
N SER A 64 -14.85 -4.37 6.09
CA SER A 64 -16.21 -3.83 6.01
C SER A 64 -16.30 -2.65 5.02
N GLU A 65 -17.49 -2.11 4.80
CA GLU A 65 -17.63 -0.86 4.03
C GLU A 65 -16.82 0.30 4.63
N GLU A 66 -16.85 0.46 5.95
CA GLU A 66 -16.04 1.45 6.66
C GLU A 66 -14.54 1.22 6.42
N GLY A 67 -14.08 -0.03 6.54
CA GLY A 67 -12.68 -0.36 6.32
C GLY A 67 -12.24 -0.11 4.87
N ARG A 68 -13.11 -0.38 3.90
CA ARG A 68 -12.84 -0.09 2.48
C ARG A 68 -12.74 1.42 2.21
N THR A 69 -13.54 2.23 2.89
CA THR A 69 -13.43 3.70 2.84
C THR A 69 -12.08 4.18 3.36
N PHE A 70 -11.60 3.62 4.49
CA PHE A 70 -10.25 3.91 4.98
C PHE A 70 -9.17 3.50 3.98
N VAL A 71 -9.24 2.28 3.45
CA VAL A 71 -8.27 1.78 2.46
C VAL A 71 -8.21 2.73 1.25
N GLU A 72 -9.37 3.17 0.76
CA GLU A 72 -9.47 4.09 -0.37
C GLU A 72 -8.86 5.47 -0.07
N CYS A 73 -9.26 6.07 1.05
CA CYS A 73 -8.74 7.37 1.49
C CYS A 73 -7.22 7.31 1.70
N CYS A 74 -6.76 6.32 2.45
CA CYS A 74 -5.38 6.18 2.86
C CYS A 74 -4.44 5.95 1.67
N SER A 75 -4.82 5.05 0.75
CA SER A 75 -3.99 4.77 -0.43
C SER A 75 -3.86 6.00 -1.32
N LYS A 76 -4.95 6.75 -1.56
CA LYS A 76 -4.91 8.01 -2.32
C LYS A 76 -4.03 9.06 -1.65
N CYS A 77 -4.12 9.19 -0.32
CA CYS A 77 -3.31 10.10 0.46
C CYS A 77 -1.81 9.76 0.34
N LEU A 78 -1.44 8.50 0.55
CA LEU A 78 -0.05 8.02 0.48
C LEU A 78 0.57 8.20 -0.90
N ILE A 79 -0.16 7.86 -1.97
CA ILE A 79 0.28 8.10 -3.35
C ILE A 79 0.48 9.59 -3.61
N THR A 80 -0.44 10.44 -3.14
CA THR A 80 -0.28 11.89 -3.26
C THR A 80 0.95 12.39 -2.50
N ALA A 81 1.19 11.87 -1.29
CA ALA A 81 2.32 12.23 -0.47
C ALA A 81 3.64 11.89 -1.16
N ILE A 82 3.85 10.65 -1.61
CA ILE A 82 5.12 10.27 -2.25
C ILE A 82 5.38 11.06 -3.55
N ARG A 83 4.34 11.35 -4.35
CA ARG A 83 4.47 12.19 -5.55
C ARG A 83 4.84 13.64 -5.22
N ASN A 84 4.46 14.14 -4.06
CA ASN A 84 4.83 15.49 -3.64
C ASN A 84 6.25 15.50 -3.05
N ILE A 85 6.59 14.50 -2.24
CA ILE A 85 7.94 14.30 -1.71
C ILE A 85 8.94 14.16 -2.87
N SER A 86 8.61 13.41 -3.93
CA SER A 86 9.48 13.20 -5.09
C SER A 86 9.80 14.47 -5.88
N LYS A 87 9.04 15.56 -5.70
CA LYS A 87 9.32 16.86 -6.33
C LYS A 87 10.38 17.66 -5.58
N THR A 88 10.59 17.39 -4.30
CA THR A 88 11.44 18.19 -3.41
C THR A 88 12.55 17.40 -2.74
N ALA A 89 12.51 16.07 -2.78
CA ALA A 89 13.54 15.23 -2.21
C ALA A 89 14.80 15.23 -3.09
N ASP A 90 15.96 15.22 -2.44
CA ASP A 90 17.27 15.22 -3.08
C ASP A 90 17.85 13.81 -3.22
N ASN A 91 17.40 12.86 -2.40
CA ASN A 91 17.95 11.50 -2.34
C ASN A 91 16.96 10.47 -1.75
N CYS A 92 17.33 9.20 -1.86
CA CYS A 92 16.53 8.07 -1.40
C CYS A 92 16.28 8.04 0.11
N ASN A 93 17.20 8.58 0.93
CA ASN A 93 16.98 8.67 2.38
C ASN A 93 15.84 9.65 2.70
N GLN A 94 15.79 10.81 2.04
CA GLN A 94 14.68 11.74 2.20
C GLN A 94 13.35 11.16 1.70
N ILE A 95 13.35 10.44 0.57
CA ILE A 95 12.17 9.71 0.08
C ILE A 95 11.67 8.74 1.15
N HIS A 96 12.60 7.96 1.72
CA HIS A 96 12.32 6.96 2.74
C HIS A 96 11.73 7.60 4.01
N GLU A 97 12.43 8.54 4.64
CA GLU A 97 12.00 9.16 5.90
C GLU A 97 10.68 9.93 5.76
N GLN A 98 10.54 10.75 4.71
CA GLN A 98 9.34 11.56 4.53
C GLN A 98 8.12 10.70 4.17
N SER A 99 8.31 9.62 3.43
CA SER A 99 7.22 8.71 3.09
C SER A 99 6.78 7.85 4.27
N PHE A 100 7.70 7.44 5.16
CA PHE A 100 7.29 6.80 6.42
C PHE A 100 6.53 7.76 7.32
N LYS A 101 6.94 9.03 7.39
CA LYS A 101 6.21 10.05 8.16
C LYS A 101 4.79 10.25 7.64
N SER A 102 4.60 10.30 6.32
CA SER A 102 3.28 10.55 5.71
C SER A 102 2.25 9.47 6.02
N HIS A 103 2.66 8.26 6.42
CA HIS A 103 1.74 7.22 6.87
C HIS A 103 0.94 7.64 8.08
N VAL A 104 1.58 8.28 9.07
CA VAL A 104 0.87 8.72 10.29
C VAL A 104 -0.19 9.75 9.91
N ASP A 105 0.20 10.77 9.13
CA ASP A 105 -0.71 11.83 8.71
C ASP A 105 -1.89 11.26 7.89
N CYS A 106 -1.62 10.39 6.91
CA CYS A 106 -2.65 9.77 6.09
C CYS A 106 -3.57 8.83 6.86
N TYR A 107 -3.05 8.08 7.85
CA TYR A 107 -3.85 7.18 8.66
C TYR A 107 -4.82 7.99 9.52
N LEU A 108 -4.33 9.02 10.20
CA LEU A 108 -5.15 9.88 11.05
C LEU A 108 -6.22 10.63 10.25
N SER A 109 -5.87 11.15 9.06
CA SER A 109 -6.84 11.85 8.20
C SER A 109 -7.94 10.95 7.62
N CYS A 110 -7.75 9.63 7.68
CA CYS A 110 -8.65 8.64 7.10
C CYS A 110 -9.36 7.79 8.16
N ASP A 111 -9.54 8.30 9.37
CA ASP A 111 -10.25 7.64 10.48
C ASP A 111 -9.60 6.34 10.99
N PHE A 112 -8.26 6.23 10.92
CA PHE A 112 -7.56 5.03 11.37
C PHE A 112 -7.87 4.68 12.84
N CYS A 113 -8.05 5.65 13.73
CA CYS A 113 -8.37 5.36 15.13
C CYS A 113 -9.68 4.58 15.30
N LYS A 114 -10.65 4.78 14.40
CA LYS A 114 -11.91 4.02 14.38
C LYS A 114 -11.70 2.66 13.71
N VAL A 115 -10.99 2.64 12.59
CA VAL A 115 -10.75 1.43 11.80
C VAL A 115 -9.85 0.43 12.53
N CYS A 116 -8.83 0.88 13.25
CA CYS A 116 -7.97 0.01 14.04
C CYS A 116 -8.73 -0.71 15.16
N LYS A 117 -9.84 -0.13 15.63
CA LYS A 117 -10.72 -0.74 16.62
C LYS A 117 -11.66 -1.77 16.01
N THR A 118 -12.23 -1.48 14.83
CA THR A 118 -13.31 -2.27 14.24
C THR A 118 -12.86 -3.30 13.20
N GLN A 119 -11.68 -3.11 12.59
CA GLN A 119 -11.20 -3.90 11.44
C GLN A 119 -9.89 -4.66 11.74
N LYS A 120 -9.64 -5.01 13.01
CA LYS A 120 -8.38 -5.64 13.49
C LYS A 120 -7.89 -6.79 12.61
N MET A 121 -8.77 -7.74 12.28
CA MET A 121 -8.39 -8.91 11.46
C MET A 121 -8.05 -8.52 10.02
N ALA A 122 -8.82 -7.63 9.41
CA ALA A 122 -8.53 -7.18 8.04
C ALA A 122 -7.20 -6.44 7.98
N LEU A 123 -6.91 -5.59 8.96
CA LEU A 123 -5.62 -4.94 9.13
C LEU A 123 -4.50 -5.97 9.30
N LEU A 124 -4.67 -6.95 10.21
CA LEU A 124 -3.71 -8.03 10.46
C LEU A 124 -3.33 -8.77 9.16
N HIS A 125 -4.30 -9.04 8.29
CA HIS A 125 -4.08 -9.74 7.02
C HIS A 125 -3.53 -8.84 5.90
N SER A 126 -3.63 -7.52 6.05
CA SER A 126 -3.22 -6.54 5.03
C SER A 126 -1.76 -6.10 5.14
N TYR A 127 -1.08 -6.56 6.19
CA TYR A 127 0.28 -6.16 6.54
C TYR A 127 1.27 -7.28 6.25
N ASP A 128 2.40 -6.92 5.65
CA ASP A 128 3.57 -7.78 5.67
C ASP A 128 4.26 -7.68 7.04
N TRP A 129 4.18 -8.76 7.81
CA TRP A 129 4.69 -8.81 9.18
C TRP A 129 6.20 -8.60 9.27
N THR A 130 6.95 -8.81 8.18
CA THR A 130 8.40 -8.55 8.15
C THR A 130 8.73 -7.06 8.13
N ASP A 131 7.79 -6.22 7.70
CA ASP A 131 7.98 -4.76 7.58
C ASP A 131 7.87 -4.05 8.95
N PHE A 132 7.22 -4.69 9.92
CA PHE A 132 7.07 -4.21 11.29
C PHE A 132 8.32 -4.37 12.16
N ALA A 133 9.38 -4.99 11.65
CA ALA A 133 10.67 -5.10 12.32
C ALA A 133 11.54 -3.83 12.20
N SER A 134 11.11 -2.81 11.45
CA SER A 134 11.85 -1.57 11.26
C SER A 134 11.59 -0.55 12.38
N VAL A 135 12.63 0.21 12.78
CA VAL A 135 12.53 1.30 13.78
C VAL A 135 11.48 2.34 13.37
N LEU A 136 11.30 2.56 12.07
CA LEU A 136 10.30 3.48 11.52
C LEU A 136 8.87 2.96 11.67
N ALA A 137 8.64 1.65 11.52
CA ALA A 137 7.33 1.05 11.83
C ALA A 137 6.98 1.18 13.33
N VAL A 138 7.97 1.04 14.21
CA VAL A 138 7.80 1.29 15.66
C VAL A 138 7.45 2.75 15.94
N GLN A 139 8.05 3.71 15.23
CA GLN A 139 7.70 5.14 15.35
C GLN A 139 6.29 5.46 14.82
N GLN A 140 5.86 4.82 13.73
CA GLN A 140 4.49 4.94 13.21
C GLN A 140 3.48 4.43 14.24
N ILE A 141 3.71 3.23 14.79
CA ILE A 141 2.86 2.64 15.83
C ILE A 141 2.82 3.54 17.06
N ALA A 142 3.96 4.02 17.55
CA ALA A 142 4.02 4.87 18.75
C ALA A 142 3.27 6.20 18.56
N SER A 143 3.32 6.79 17.36
CA SER A 143 2.62 8.04 17.07
C SER A 143 1.11 7.82 16.96
N ILE A 144 0.70 6.74 16.31
CA ILE A 144 -0.72 6.34 16.24
C ILE A 144 -1.25 6.01 17.64
N VAL A 145 -0.49 5.31 18.49
CA VAL A 145 -0.89 5.01 19.88
C VAL A 145 -1.08 6.28 20.70
N ARG A 146 -0.25 7.31 20.48
CA ARG A 146 -0.37 8.60 21.17
C ARG A 146 -1.68 9.32 20.78
N GLU A 147 -2.01 9.32 19.50
CA GLU A 147 -3.15 10.06 18.96
C GLU A 147 -4.48 9.29 19.10
N CYS A 148 -4.47 7.98 18.84
CA CYS A 148 -5.66 7.14 18.89
C CYS A 148 -5.93 6.53 20.28
N GLY A 149 -4.92 6.52 21.16
CA GLY A 149 -4.95 5.84 22.45
C GLY A 149 -4.67 4.34 22.34
N ILE A 150 -3.86 3.80 23.25
CA ILE A 150 -3.42 2.39 23.25
C ILE A 150 -4.59 1.40 23.26
N PHE A 151 -5.69 1.76 23.94
CA PHE A 151 -6.86 0.91 24.08
C PHE A 151 -7.74 0.83 22.84
N ASN A 152 -7.62 1.75 21.88
CA ASN A 152 -8.47 1.71 20.68
C ASN A 152 -7.94 0.75 19.61
N CYS A 153 -6.62 0.60 19.47
CA CYS A 153 -6.05 -0.29 18.46
C CYS A 153 -5.62 -1.66 19.02
N PHE A 154 -5.21 -1.75 20.30
CA PHE A 154 -4.56 -2.95 20.84
C PHE A 154 -5.36 -3.73 21.90
N LEU A 155 -6.45 -3.17 22.43
CA LEU A 155 -7.37 -3.83 23.37
C LEU A 155 -8.76 -3.97 22.77
#